data_AF-A0A842N8P9-F1
#
_entry.id   AF-A0A842N8P9-F1
#
_cell.length_a   1.000
_cell.length_b   1.000
_cell.length_c   1.000
_cell.angle_alpha   90.00
_cell.angle_beta   90.00
_cell.angle_gamma   90.00
#
_symmetry.space_group_name_H-M   'P 1'
#
loop_
_entity.id
_entity.type
_entity.pdbx_description
1 polymer ?
#
loop_
_entity_poly.entity_id
_entity_poly.type
_entity_poly.pdbx_seq_one_letter_code
_entity_poly.pdbx_strand_id
1 'polypeptide(L)'
;MKRPSGIKIPSEMAPLLFGCLFVLSVFFIHGCTDNADLVLVDFSKTKTPARSEKPRQGRPLLKIAVAAMISPKETFSYYRQLFGYIGDNLDREIQIIQRKTYGEINELLA
;
A
#
# COMPACT_ATOMS: atom_id res chain seq x y z
N MET A 1 -32.96 -0.60 -47.07
CA MET A 1 -33.21 0.59 -46.23
C MET A 1 -34.56 0.41 -45.53
N LYS A 2 -34.57 -0.15 -44.31
CA LYS A 2 -35.78 -0.51 -43.56
C LYS A 2 -35.84 0.39 -42.34
N ARG A 3 -36.68 1.44 -42.38
CA ARG A 3 -36.89 2.34 -41.24
C ARG A 3 -37.55 1.51 -40.11
N PRO A 4 -37.02 1.49 -38.88
CA PRO A 4 -37.76 0.92 -37.77
C PRO A 4 -38.94 1.84 -37.46
N SER A 5 -40.12 1.23 -37.46
CA SER A 5 -41.41 1.83 -37.23
C SER A 5 -41.46 2.54 -35.88
N GLY A 6 -41.96 3.77 -35.89
CA GLY A 6 -42.15 4.60 -34.71
C GLY A 6 -43.01 3.90 -33.66
N ILE A 7 -42.48 3.85 -32.45
CA ILE A 7 -43.21 3.45 -31.25
C ILE A 7 -44.34 4.45 -31.04
N LYS A 8 -45.59 4.04 -31.28
CA LYS A 8 -46.77 4.84 -30.95
C LYS A 8 -47.05 4.68 -29.45
N ILE A 9 -46.67 5.68 -28.67
CA ILE A 9 -46.91 5.72 -27.22
C ILE A 9 -48.36 6.22 -27.01
N PRO A 10 -49.22 5.49 -26.25
CA PRO A 10 -50.59 5.92 -25.97
C PRO A 10 -50.59 7.20 -25.11
N SER A 11 -51.48 8.16 -25.42
CA SER A 11 -51.55 9.49 -24.75
C SER A 11 -51.84 9.41 -23.24
N GLU A 12 -52.43 8.32 -22.77
CA GLU A 12 -52.71 8.03 -21.35
C GLU A 12 -51.43 7.69 -20.55
N MET A 13 -50.36 7.23 -21.23
CA MET A 13 -49.11 6.77 -20.61
C MET A 13 -48.01 7.84 -20.62
N ALA A 14 -48.25 8.95 -21.34
CA ALA A 14 -47.38 10.11 -21.41
C ALA A 14 -47.13 10.78 -20.03
N PRO A 15 -48.13 11.01 -19.15
CA PRO A 15 -47.85 11.61 -17.84
C PRO A 15 -47.08 10.67 -16.90
N LEU A 16 -47.29 9.35 -17.02
CA LEU A 16 -46.53 8.33 -16.27
C LEU A 16 -45.07 8.24 -16.75
N LEU A 17 -44.84 8.31 -18.06
CA LEU A 17 -43.49 8.38 -18.64
C LEU A 17 -42.77 9.67 -18.26
N PHE A 18 -43.47 10.82 -18.27
CA PHE A 18 -42.91 12.10 -17.87
C PHE A 18 -42.58 12.14 -16.37
N GLY A 19 -43.45 11.57 -15.53
CA GLY A 19 -43.20 11.39 -14.10
C GLY A 19 -42.01 10.47 -13.84
N CYS A 20 -41.92 9.35 -14.56
CA CYS A 20 -40.80 8.41 -14.45
C CYS A 20 -39.47 9.04 -14.90
N LEU A 21 -39.47 9.81 -15.99
CA LEU A 21 -38.32 10.57 -16.47
C LEU A 21 -37.87 11.65 -15.46
N PHE A 22 -38.82 12.34 -14.85
CA PHE A 22 -38.55 13.36 -13.83
C PHE A 22 -37.93 12.73 -12.57
N VAL A 23 -38.49 11.61 -12.09
CA VAL A 23 -37.92 10.85 -10.96
C VAL A 23 -36.52 10.34 -11.27
N LEU A 24 -36.29 9.79 -12.48
CA LEU A 24 -34.98 9.34 -12.93
C LEU A 24 -33.96 10.51 -12.92
N SER A 25 -34.36 11.68 -13.39
CA SER A 25 -33.52 12.89 -13.41
C SER A 25 -33.15 13.40 -12.02
N VAL A 26 -34.03 13.24 -11.01
CA VAL A 26 -33.74 13.63 -9.62
C VAL A 26 -32.73 12.66 -8.97
N PHE A 27 -32.69 11.40 -9.41
CA PHE A 27 -31.67 10.45 -8.96
C PHE A 27 -30.26 10.79 -9.47
N PHE A 28 -30.14 11.33 -10.69
CA PHE A 28 -28.83 11.66 -11.28
C PHE A 28 -28.13 12.86 -10.60
N ILE A 29 -28.85 13.72 -9.90
CA ILE A 29 -28.26 14.91 -9.23
C ILE A 29 -27.68 14.62 -7.84
N HIS A 30 -27.91 13.43 -7.25
CA HIS A 30 -27.37 13.08 -5.93
C HIS A 30 -25.96 12.44 -5.95
N GLY A 31 -25.31 12.35 -7.11
CA GLY A 31 -24.00 11.69 -7.27
C GLY A 31 -22.77 12.57 -7.01
N CYS A 32 -22.93 13.90 -6.91
CA CYS A 32 -21.79 14.79 -6.61
C CYS A 32 -21.53 14.81 -5.10
N THR A 33 -20.60 13.98 -4.68
CA THR A 33 -20.06 13.99 -3.31
C THR A 33 -18.64 14.54 -3.34
N ASP A 34 -18.45 15.76 -2.85
CA ASP A 34 -17.14 16.40 -2.68
C ASP A 34 -16.51 15.95 -1.36
N ASN A 35 -16.41 14.64 -1.17
CA ASN A 35 -15.71 14.04 -0.04
C ASN A 35 -14.25 13.80 -0.43
N ALA A 36 -13.58 14.87 -0.83
CA ALA A 36 -12.14 14.90 -1.00
C ALA A 36 -11.50 15.18 0.37
N ASP A 37 -11.66 14.25 1.31
CA ASP A 37 -10.87 14.24 2.54
C ASP A 37 -9.44 13.77 2.17
N LEU A 38 -8.73 14.67 1.48
CA LEU A 38 -7.41 14.45 0.92
C LEU A 38 -6.42 14.48 2.08
N VAL A 39 -6.16 13.30 2.65
CA VAL A 39 -5.09 13.13 3.62
C VAL A 39 -3.76 13.39 2.92
N LEU A 40 -3.20 14.58 3.14
CA LEU A 40 -1.92 15.00 2.58
C LEU A 40 -0.79 14.24 3.28
N VAL A 41 -0.21 13.27 2.57
CA VAL A 41 0.89 12.45 3.08
C VAL A 41 2.19 13.27 3.06
N ASP A 42 2.64 13.69 4.23
CA ASP A 42 3.91 14.38 4.42
C ASP A 42 5.09 13.38 4.47
N PHE A 43 5.92 13.38 3.41
CA PHE A 43 7.12 12.54 3.29
C PHE A 43 8.35 13.11 3.99
N SER A 44 8.30 14.33 4.56
CA SER A 44 9.41 14.90 5.33
C SER A 44 9.65 14.14 6.65
N LYS A 45 8.66 13.37 7.14
CA LYS A 45 8.81 12.52 8.32
C LYS A 45 9.37 11.14 7.96
N THR A 46 10.67 11.08 7.74
CA THR A 46 11.39 9.80 7.63
C THR A 46 11.63 9.20 9.01
N LYS A 47 11.08 8.00 9.27
CA LYS A 47 11.47 7.23 10.46
C LYS A 47 12.85 6.63 10.22
N THR A 48 13.84 7.03 11.00
CA THR A 48 15.13 6.35 11.04
C THR A 48 14.89 4.89 11.41
N PRO A 49 15.36 3.91 10.62
CA PRO A 49 15.21 2.50 10.97
C PRO A 49 15.82 2.27 12.36
N ALA A 50 15.11 1.52 13.20
CA ALA A 50 15.51 1.25 14.57
C ALA A 50 16.96 0.73 14.60
N ARG A 51 17.85 1.51 15.20
CA ARG A 51 19.24 1.14 15.42
C ARG A 51 19.27 -0.12 16.29
N SER A 52 19.95 -1.17 15.80
CA SER A 52 20.19 -2.40 16.56
C SER A 52 20.66 -2.09 17.99
N GLU A 53 20.16 -2.91 18.92
CA GLU A 53 20.48 -2.88 20.34
C GLU A 53 22.00 -2.81 20.58
N LYS A 54 22.37 -2.16 21.70
CA LYS A 54 23.75 -1.84 22.07
C LYS A 54 24.59 -3.12 22.19
N PRO A 55 25.84 -3.14 21.71
CA PRO A 55 26.64 -4.36 21.71
C PRO A 55 26.73 -5.01 23.07
N ARG A 56 26.32 -6.28 23.17
CA ARG A 56 26.50 -7.09 24.37
C ARG A 56 27.99 -7.45 24.46
N GLN A 57 28.70 -6.80 25.39
CA GLN A 57 30.14 -6.91 25.59
C GLN A 57 30.59 -8.39 25.56
N GLY A 58 31.44 -8.75 24.60
CA GLY A 58 32.10 -10.06 24.54
C GLY A 58 31.73 -10.97 23.35
N ARG A 59 30.62 -10.73 22.63
CA ARG A 59 30.27 -11.53 21.44
C ARG A 59 30.79 -10.89 20.15
N PRO A 60 31.38 -11.66 19.22
CA PRO A 60 31.75 -11.11 17.92
C PRO A 60 30.50 -10.77 17.10
N LEU A 61 30.54 -9.64 16.40
CA LEU A 61 29.40 -9.11 15.65
C LEU A 61 29.23 -9.82 14.30
N LEU A 62 28.01 -10.23 13.98
CA LEU A 62 27.58 -10.72 12.67
C LEU A 62 26.66 -9.67 12.02
N LYS A 63 27.15 -9.05 10.95
CA LYS A 63 26.39 -8.10 10.15
C LYS A 63 25.61 -8.84 9.08
N ILE A 64 24.28 -8.67 9.09
CA ILE A 64 23.39 -9.28 8.11
C ILE A 64 22.77 -8.16 7.28
N ALA A 65 23.12 -8.10 6.00
CA ALA A 65 22.60 -7.09 5.09
C ALA A 65 21.38 -7.63 4.32
N VAL A 66 20.32 -6.83 4.23
CA VAL A 66 19.08 -7.18 3.54
C VAL A 66 18.72 -6.10 2.54
N ALA A 67 18.55 -6.51 1.29
CA ALA A 67 18.27 -5.66 0.14
C ALA A 67 16.80 -5.19 0.11
N ALA A 68 16.37 -4.73 -1.07
CA ALA A 68 15.02 -4.26 -1.35
C ALA A 68 13.96 -5.29 -0.93
N MET A 69 13.07 -4.90 -0.01
CA MET A 69 11.91 -5.68 0.43
C MET A 69 10.62 -4.96 0.01
N ILE A 70 9.60 -5.72 -0.40
CA ILE A 70 8.29 -5.17 -0.79
C ILE A 70 7.64 -4.41 0.39
N SER A 71 7.65 -5.01 1.58
CA SER A 71 7.17 -4.38 2.81
C SER A 71 8.17 -4.58 3.94
N PRO A 72 9.20 -3.72 4.05
CA PRO A 72 10.28 -3.88 5.03
C PRO A 72 9.77 -3.96 6.47
N LYS A 73 8.67 -3.28 6.80
CA LYS A 73 8.09 -3.29 8.15
C LYS A 73 7.47 -4.64 8.49
N GLU A 74 6.71 -5.22 7.57
CA GLU A 74 6.04 -6.51 7.79
C GLU A 74 7.05 -7.64 7.72
N THR A 75 7.96 -7.63 6.75
CA THR A 75 8.94 -8.71 6.57
C THR A 75 9.98 -8.76 7.69
N PHE A 76 10.38 -7.61 8.24
CA PHE A 76 11.41 -7.55 9.29
C PHE A 76 11.07 -8.35 10.54
N SER A 77 9.78 -8.45 10.90
CA SER A 77 9.35 -9.25 12.05
C SER A 77 9.67 -10.74 11.86
N TYR A 78 9.42 -11.28 10.66
CA TYR A 78 9.69 -12.67 10.34
C TYR A 78 11.20 -12.97 10.36
N TYR A 79 12.00 -12.07 9.78
CA TYR A 79 13.44 -12.29 9.69
C TYR A 79 14.19 -12.07 11.00
N ARG A 80 13.66 -11.23 11.91
CA ARG A 80 14.28 -11.02 13.23
C ARG A 80 14.44 -12.33 14.00
N GLN A 81 13.43 -13.21 13.97
CA GLN A 81 13.49 -14.51 14.65
C GLN A 81 14.55 -15.42 14.02
N LEU A 82 14.59 -15.49 12.69
CA LEU A 82 15.59 -16.27 11.96
C LEU A 82 17.02 -15.80 12.27
N PHE A 83 17.25 -14.49 12.21
CA PHE A 83 18.57 -13.94 12.47
C PHE A 83 18.98 -14.12 13.92
N GLY A 84 18.05 -13.97 14.87
CA GLY A 84 18.29 -14.29 16.28
C GLY A 84 18.75 -15.74 16.48
N TYR A 85 18.02 -16.69 15.87
CA TYR A 85 18.40 -18.10 15.89
C TYR A 85 19.81 -18.34 15.33
N ILE A 86 20.16 -17.72 14.19
CA ILE A 86 21.51 -17.81 13.61
C ILE A 86 22.56 -17.23 14.57
N GLY A 87 22.27 -16.08 15.19
CA GLY A 87 23.17 -15.44 16.16
C GLY A 87 23.44 -16.32 17.37
N ASP A 88 22.39 -16.91 17.94
CA ASP A 88 22.51 -17.79 19.10
C ASP A 88 23.29 -19.07 18.77
N ASN A 89 23.05 -19.68 17.61
CA ASN A 89 23.79 -20.87 17.17
C ASN A 89 25.27 -20.61 16.87
N LEU A 90 25.62 -19.37 16.51
CA LEU A 90 26.99 -18.98 16.20
C LEU A 90 27.70 -18.28 17.38
N ASP A 91 27.00 -18.09 18.50
CA ASP A 91 27.41 -17.24 19.64
C ASP A 91 27.84 -15.83 19.18
N ARG A 92 27.07 -15.25 18.24
CA ARG A 92 27.32 -13.92 17.66
C ARG A 92 26.19 -12.96 17.92
N GLU A 93 26.56 -11.70 18.08
CA GLU A 93 25.59 -10.62 18.14
C GLU A 93 25.16 -10.20 16.73
N ILE A 94 23.85 -10.03 16.53
CA ILE A 94 23.30 -9.70 15.21
C ILE A 94 23.15 -8.19 15.03
N GLN A 95 23.75 -7.67 13.95
CA GLN A 95 23.45 -6.33 13.44
C GLN A 95 22.77 -6.43 12.08
N ILE A 96 21.53 -5.96 11.96
CA ILE A 96 20.79 -5.97 10.70
C ILE A 96 21.04 -4.66 9.96
N ILE A 97 21.45 -4.74 8.70
CA ILE A 97 21.71 -3.60 7.81
C ILE A 97 20.68 -3.65 6.67
N GLN A 98 19.74 -2.71 6.65
CA GLN A 98 18.76 -2.61 5.57
C GLN A 98 19.26 -1.67 4.47
N ARG A 99 19.05 -2.06 3.21
CA ARG A 99 19.33 -1.26 2.01
C ARG A 99 18.13 -1.22 1.08
N LYS A 100 18.07 -0.16 0.27
CA LYS A 100 16.97 0.06 -0.66
C LYS A 100 17.20 -0.67 -1.98
N THR A 101 18.45 -0.93 -2.34
CA THR A 101 18.80 -1.55 -3.62
C THR A 101 19.87 -2.64 -3.45
N TYR A 102 19.96 -3.54 -4.42
CA TYR A 102 21.03 -4.53 -4.48
C TYR A 102 22.41 -3.89 -4.74
N GLY A 103 22.47 -2.76 -5.46
CA GLY A 103 23.72 -2.03 -5.69
C GLY A 103 24.34 -1.54 -4.38
N GLU A 104 23.53 -0.97 -3.50
CA GLU A 104 23.97 -0.54 -2.16
C GLU A 104 24.47 -1.70 -1.30
N ILE A 105 24.03 -2.95 -1.54
CA ILE A 105 24.55 -4.14 -0.85
C ILE A 105 25.91 -4.53 -1.42
N ASN A 106 26.06 -4.49 -2.74
CA ASN A 106 27.34 -4.81 -3.40
C ASN A 106 28.45 -3.87 -2.92
N GLU A 107 28.13 -2.59 -2.71
CA GLU A 107 29.06 -1.60 -2.15
C GLU A 107 29.51 -1.92 -0.71
N LEU A 108 28.77 -2.73 0.05
CA LEU A 108 29.18 -3.18 1.39
C LEU A 108 30.15 -4.38 1.35
N LEU A 109 30.21 -5.09 0.23
CA LEU A 109 30.96 -6.35 0.07
C LEU A 109 32.17 -6.23 -0.85
N ALA A 110 32.24 -5.18 -1.67
CA ALA A 110 33.39 -4.82 -2.49
C ALA A 110 34.59 -4.42 -1.63
#